data_AF-A0A1Z1SZP2-F1
#
_entry.id   AF-A0A1Z1SZP2-F1
#
_cell.length_a   1.000
_cell.length_b   1.000
_cell.length_c   1.000
_cell.angle_alpha   90.00
_cell.angle_beta   90.00
_cell.angle_gamma   90.00
#
_symmetry.space_group_name_H-M   'P 1'
#
loop_
_entity.id
_entity.type
_entity.pdbx_description
1 polymer ?
#
loop_
_entity_poly.entity_id
_entity_poly.type
_entity_poly.pdbx_seq_one_letter_code
_entity_poly.pdbx_strand_id
1 'polypeptide(L)' 'MSHYEEVIKQVDEAIASASIQTMNELLVELGKDNTIAFAQRYEQQERLRTAIFHHGEKQR' A
#
# COMPACT_ATOMS: atom_id res chain seq x y z
N MET A 1 -12.83 12.18 -7.70
CA MET A 1 -11.44 11.71 -7.57
C MET A 1 -11.28 10.56 -8.54
N SER A 2 -10.11 10.41 -9.14
CA SER A 2 -9.78 9.20 -9.89
C SER A 2 -9.64 8.04 -8.91
N HIS A 3 -10.02 6.83 -9.31
CA HIS A 3 -9.79 5.61 -8.52
C HIS A 3 -8.31 5.48 -8.11
N TYR A 4 -7.38 5.95 -8.94
CA TYR A 4 -5.95 6.01 -8.58
C TYR A 4 -5.65 6.96 -7.41
N GLU A 5 -6.32 8.12 -7.33
CA GLU A 5 -6.15 9.07 -6.22
C GLU A 5 -6.69 8.48 -4.91
N GLU A 6 -7.77 7.72 -4.98
CA GLU A 6 -8.34 7.01 -3.83
C GLU A 6 -7.39 5.93 -3.32
N VAL A 7 -6.77 5.17 -4.24
CA VAL A 7 -5.73 4.19 -3.91
C VAL A 7 -4.52 4.86 -3.23
N ILE A 8 -4.03 6.00 -3.74
CA ILE A 8 -2.92 6.74 -3.11
C ILE A 8 -3.28 7.10 -1.67
N LYS A 9 -4.49 7.66 -1.46
CA LYS A 9 -4.97 8.06 -0.15
C LYS A 9 -5.05 6.88 0.82
N GLN A 10 -5.58 5.73 0.37
CA GLN A 10 -5.65 4.52 1.19
C GLN A 10 -4.25 4.00 1.58
N VAL A 11 -3.29 4.04 0.66
CA VAL A 11 -1.91 3.66 0.95
C VAL A 11 -1.27 4.59 1.98
N ASP A 12 -1.48 5.89 1.84
CA ASP A 12 -0.97 6.88 2.81
C ASP A 12 -1.57 6.67 4.21
N GLU A 13 -2.88 6.41 4.29
CA GLU A 13 -3.58 6.10 5.54
C GLU A 13 -3.07 4.78 6.16
N ALA A 14 -2.89 3.73 5.35
CA ALA A 14 -2.36 2.45 5.81
C ALA A 14 -0.94 2.58 6.37
N ILE A 15 -0.07 3.35 5.69
CA ILE A 15 1.29 3.62 6.17
C ILE A 15 1.26 4.44 7.46
N ALA A 16 0.41 5.47 7.55
CA ALA A 16 0.26 6.30 8.74
C ALA A 16 -0.28 5.53 9.95
N SER A 17 -1.16 4.53 9.72
CA SER A 17 -1.69 3.66 10.78
C SER A 17 -0.61 2.79 11.45
N ALA A 18 0.55 2.64 10.80
CA ALA A 18 1.66 1.79 11.23
C ALA A 18 1.26 0.34 11.53
N SER A 19 0.15 -0.14 10.96
CA SER A 19 -0.34 -1.51 11.11
C SER A 19 0.16 -2.38 9.97
N ILE A 20 1.08 -3.32 10.26
CA ILE A 20 1.57 -4.30 9.27
C ILE A 20 0.40 -5.13 8.71
N GLN A 21 -0.60 -5.46 9.53
CA GLN A 21 -1.77 -6.20 9.07
C GLN A 21 -2.52 -5.41 7.97
N THR A 22 -2.82 -4.15 8.23
CA THR A 22 -3.55 -3.27 7.29
C THR A 22 -2.76 -3.07 5.99
N MET A 23 -1.45 -2.86 6.08
CA MET A 23 -0.59 -2.74 4.89
C MET A 23 -0.56 -4.03 4.05
N ASN A 24 -0.56 -5.21 4.69
CA ASN A 24 -0.58 -6.49 3.98
C ASN A 24 -1.94 -6.80 3.34
N GLU A 25 -3.05 -6.48 4.01
CA GLU A 25 -4.39 -6.60 3.45
C GLU A 25 -4.51 -5.75 2.17
N LEU A 26 -4.06 -4.49 2.23
CA LEU A 26 -4.09 -3.57 1.09
C LEU A 26 -3.18 -4.03 -0.07
N LEU A 27 -2.02 -4.64 0.22
CA LEU A 27 -1.16 -5.26 -0.80
C LEU A 27 -1.91 -6.32 -1.62
N VAL A 28 -2.71 -7.16 -0.95
CA VAL A 28 -3.50 -8.21 -1.61
C VAL A 28 -4.63 -7.60 -2.44
N GLU A 29 -5.30 -6.57 -1.92
CA GLU A 29 -6.36 -5.86 -2.63
C GLU A 29 -5.83 -5.18 -3.90
N LEU A 30 -4.72 -4.45 -3.80
CA LEU A 30 -4.04 -3.84 -4.95
C LEU A 30 -3.55 -4.88 -5.97
N GLY A 31 -3.20 -6.09 -5.52
CA GLY A 31 -2.84 -7.18 -6.43
C GLY A 31 -4.01 -7.66 -7.31
N LYS A 32 -5.25 -7.49 -6.84
CA LYS A 32 -6.47 -7.91 -7.54
C LYS A 32 -7.11 -6.78 -8.35
N ASP A 33 -6.75 -5.54 -8.05
CA ASP A 33 -7.26 -4.38 -8.75
C ASP A 33 -6.74 -4.38 -10.19
N ASN A 34 -7.64 -4.48 -11.18
CA ASN A 34 -7.28 -4.37 -12.60
C ASN A 34 -7.76 -3.05 -13.23
N THR A 35 -8.25 -2.13 -12.41
CA THR A 35 -8.89 -0.88 -12.86
C THR A 35 -7.90 0.30 -12.94
N ILE A 36 -6.75 0.21 -12.26
CA ILE A 36 -5.58 1.08 -12.46
C ILE A 36 -4.46 0.38 -13.22
N ALA A 37 -3.57 1.16 -13.85
CA ALA A 37 -2.48 0.62 -14.66
C ALA A 37 -1.50 -0.23 -13.82
N PHE A 38 -0.86 -1.22 -14.45
CA PHE A 38 0.11 -2.09 -13.78
C PHE A 38 1.23 -1.30 -13.10
N ALA A 39 1.79 -0.28 -13.77
CA ALA A 39 2.84 0.56 -13.23
C ALA A 39 2.38 1.32 -11.98
N GLN A 40 1.17 1.85 -12.00
CA GLN A 40 0.55 2.54 -10.86
C GLN A 40 0.35 1.60 -9.67
N ARG A 41 -0.17 0.39 -9.91
CA ARG A 41 -0.30 -0.62 -8.84
C ARG A 41 1.04 -1.00 -8.25
N TYR A 42 2.01 -1.26 -9.12
CA TYR A 42 3.33 -1.69 -8.70
C TYR A 42 4.01 -0.62 -7.84
N GLU A 43 3.91 0.66 -8.22
CA GLU A 43 4.39 1.79 -7.42
C GLU A 43 3.78 1.80 -6.01
N GLN A 44 2.45 1.70 -5.92
CA GLN A 44 1.76 1.72 -4.64
C GLN A 44 2.04 0.49 -3.78
N GLN A 45 2.17 -0.69 -4.39
CA GLN A 45 2.61 -1.90 -3.70
C GLN A 45 4.04 -1.78 -3.16
N GLU A 46 4.96 -1.18 -3.92
CA GLU A 46 6.33 -1.01 -3.47
C GLU A 46 6.42 -0.07 -2.26
N ARG A 47 5.66 1.03 -2.27
CA ARG A 47 5.53 1.92 -1.11
C ARG A 47 5.11 1.17 0.15
N LEU A 48 4.10 0.29 0.05
CA LEU A 48 3.67 -0.55 1.18
C LEU A 48 4.76 -1.52 1.64
N ARG A 49 5.46 -2.21 0.71
CA ARG A 49 6.55 -3.14 1.07
C ARG A 49 7.68 -2.44 1.81
N THR A 50 8.09 -1.26 1.33
CA THR A 50 9.12 -0.44 1.99
C THR A 50 8.67 -0.02 3.40
N ALA A 51 7.43 0.43 3.56
CA ALA A 51 6.89 0.81 4.86
C ALA A 51 6.81 -0.36 5.84
N ILE A 52 6.37 -1.54 5.39
CA ILE A 52 6.36 -2.78 6.20
C ILE A 52 7.77 -3.14 6.65
N PHE A 53 8.76 -3.11 5.73
CA PHE A 53 10.14 -3.41 6.05
C PHE A 53 10.69 -2.48 7.15
N HIS A 54 10.55 -1.16 6.98
CA HIS A 54 10.98 -0.19 7.98
C HIS A 54 10.23 -0.31 9.31
N HIS A 55 8.94 -0.70 9.29
CA HIS A 55 8.19 -0.96 10.52
C HIS A 55 8.75 -2.18 11.26
N GLY A 56 9.06 -3.26 10.54
CA GLY A 56 9.67 -4.46 11.11
C GLY A 56 11.07 -4.23 11.68
N GLU A 57 11.88 -3.35 11.07
CA GLU A 57 13.18 -2.94 11.63
C GLU A 57 13.03 -2.12 12.92
N LYS A 58 12.03 -1.22 12.99
CA LYS A 58 11.78 -0.41 14.19
C LYS A 58 11.30 -1.22 15.40
N GLN A 59 10.72 -2.41 15.18
CA GLN A 59 10.26 -3.30 16.25
C GLN A 59 11.33 -4.31 16.71
N ARG A 60 12.54 -4.28 16.12
CA ARG A 60 13.65 -5.20 16.43
C ARG A 60 14.59 -4.62 17.47
#